data_AF-A0A2S2KQ69-F1
#
_entry.id   AF-A0A2S2KQ69-F1
#
_cell.length_a   1.000
_cell.length_b   1.000
_cell.length_c   1.000
_cell.angle_alpha   90.00
_cell.angle_beta   90.00
_cell.angle_gamma   90.00
#
_symmetry.space_group_name_H-M   'P 1'
#
loop_
_entity.id
_entity.type
_entity.pdbx_description
1 polymer ?
#
loop_
_entity_poly.entity_id
_entity_poly.type
_entity_poly.pdbx_seq_one_letter_code
_entity_poly.pdbx_strand_id
1 'polypeptide(L)'
;MLFELLSDIVATDDVLFIVKSNAATCEVRSDSLNIKQKEKWITIGDNDDPAHMHIDSELIKSAKFLQEEKPERISFSVQFFDGYGDRVLAAFFTKMYDGTKTIIPSRKKLYEDLNQKYSSIINF
;
A
#
# COMPACT_ATOMS: atom_id res chain seq x y z
N MET A 1 7.32 -4.86 -12.26
CA MET A 1 7.31 -3.61 -11.48
C MET A 1 6.22 -3.59 -10.41
N LEU A 2 4.95 -3.88 -10.72
CA LEU A 2 3.88 -3.93 -9.69
C LEU A 2 4.19 -4.88 -8.52
N PHE A 3 4.57 -6.13 -8.82
CA PHE A 3 4.94 -7.10 -7.78
C PHE A 3 6.10 -6.64 -6.91
N GLU A 4 7.11 -6.01 -7.51
CA GLU A 4 8.28 -5.50 -6.79
C GLU A 4 7.88 -4.37 -5.83
N LEU A 5 7.08 -3.40 -6.31
CA LEU A 5 6.54 -2.32 -5.48
C LEU A 5 5.70 -2.87 -4.32
N LEU A 6 4.81 -3.82 -4.59
CA LEU A 6 4.01 -4.45 -3.53
C LEU A 6 4.87 -5.23 -2.54
N SER A 7 5.94 -5.89 -3.01
CA SER A 7 6.87 -6.62 -2.15
C SER A 7 7.61 -5.68 -1.20
N ASP A 8 8.11 -4.56 -1.71
CA ASP A 8 8.78 -3.54 -0.91
C ASP A 8 7.83 -2.87 0.10
N ILE A 9 6.56 -2.66 -0.28
CA ILE A 9 5.53 -2.15 0.63
C ILE A 9 5.20 -3.16 1.73
N VAL A 10 5.04 -4.44 1.40
CA VAL A 10 4.78 -5.52 2.37
C VAL A 10 5.95 -5.70 3.34
N ALA A 11 7.18 -5.49 2.88
CA ALA A 11 8.37 -5.51 3.72
C ALA A 11 8.49 -4.28 4.66
N THR A 12 7.60 -3.29 4.54
CA THR A 12 7.57 -2.11 5.40
C THR A 12 6.57 -2.30 6.53
N ASP A 13 7.05 -2.29 7.77
CA ASP A 13 6.19 -2.39 8.96
C ASP A 13 5.12 -1.30 9.00
N ASP A 14 4.03 -1.57 9.73
CA ASP A 14 2.93 -0.67 10.00
C ASP A 14 2.27 -0.10 8.72
N VAL A 15 2.23 -0.89 7.64
CA VAL A 15 1.42 -0.57 6.46
C VAL A 15 0.06 -1.26 6.53
N LEU A 16 -1.00 -0.49 6.28
CA LEU A 16 -2.39 -0.94 6.22
C LEU A 16 -2.89 -0.92 4.79
N PHE A 17 -3.14 -2.09 4.22
CA PHE A 17 -3.82 -2.20 2.94
C PHE A 17 -5.33 -2.04 3.10
N ILE A 18 -5.94 -1.31 2.17
CA ILE A 18 -7.39 -1.08 2.16
C ILE A 18 -7.94 -1.44 0.78
N VAL A 19 -8.91 -2.35 0.77
CA VAL A 19 -9.73 -2.68 -0.40
C VAL A 19 -11.17 -2.28 -0.10
N LYS A 20 -11.83 -1.65 -1.07
CA LYS A 20 -13.21 -1.19 -0.93
C LYS A 20 -14.10 -1.79 -2.00
N SER A 21 -15.26 -2.24 -1.57
CA SER A 21 -16.42 -2.46 -2.42
C SER A 21 -17.44 -1.36 -2.15
N ASN A 22 -18.55 -1.37 -2.90
CA ASN A 22 -19.64 -0.42 -2.69
C ASN A 22 -20.31 -0.54 -1.31
N ALA A 23 -20.23 -1.71 -0.66
CA ALA A 23 -20.94 -1.99 0.59
C ALA A 23 -20.02 -2.24 1.79
N ALA A 24 -18.72 -2.50 1.56
CA ALA A 24 -17.79 -2.90 2.61
C ALA A 24 -16.37 -2.39 2.33
N THR A 25 -15.64 -2.15 3.41
CA THR A 25 -14.20 -1.87 3.40
C THR A 25 -13.49 -2.97 4.17
N CYS A 26 -12.43 -3.53 3.59
CA CYS A 26 -11.53 -4.45 4.25
C CYS A 26 -10.19 -3.76 4.49
N GLU A 27 -9.65 -3.91 5.69
CA GLU A 27 -8.35 -3.38 6.08
C GLU A 27 -7.44 -4.52 6.54
N VAL A 28 -6.27 -4.67 5.90
CA VAL A 28 -5.32 -5.76 6.15
C VAL A 28 -3.98 -5.16 6.55
N ARG A 29 -3.51 -5.48 7.76
CA ARG A 29 -2.16 -5.11 8.18
C ARG A 29 -1.15 -6.02 7.50
N SER A 30 -0.12 -5.40 6.94
CA SER A 30 0.93 -6.10 6.19
C SER A 30 2.00 -6.73 7.07
N ASP A 31 2.06 -6.37 8.35
CA ASP A 31 3.09 -6.83 9.29
C ASP A 31 3.19 -8.37 9.27
N SER A 32 4.37 -8.87 8.90
CA SER A 32 4.67 -10.31 8.81
C SER A 32 3.91 -11.11 7.76
N LEU A 33 3.23 -10.47 6.80
CA LEU A 33 2.59 -11.20 5.69
C LEU A 33 3.61 -11.56 4.60
N ASN A 34 3.53 -12.79 4.09
CA ASN A 34 4.30 -13.21 2.93
C ASN A 34 3.72 -12.63 1.63
N ILE A 35 4.52 -12.54 0.57
CA ILE A 35 4.04 -12.18 -0.77
C ILE A 35 4.57 -13.14 -1.82
N LYS A 36 3.69 -13.57 -2.73
CA LYS A 36 4.04 -14.45 -3.85
C LYS A 36 3.20 -14.11 -5.09
N GLN A 37 3.73 -14.41 -6.27
CA GLN A 37 2.99 -14.26 -7.53
C GLN A 37 2.93 -15.58 -8.28
N LYS A 38 1.73 -15.91 -8.78
CA LYS A 38 1.52 -17.00 -9.73
C LYS A 38 0.64 -16.48 -10.87
N GLU A 39 1.20 -16.47 -12.08
CA GLU A 39 0.56 -15.88 -13.26
C GLU A 39 0.12 -14.44 -12.96
N LYS A 40 -1.16 -14.11 -13.18
CA LYS A 40 -1.71 -12.79 -12.91
C LYS A 40 -2.01 -12.52 -11.44
N TRP A 41 -2.00 -13.53 -10.57
CA TRP A 41 -2.41 -13.38 -9.17
C TRP A 41 -1.21 -13.10 -8.27
N ILE A 42 -1.19 -11.92 -7.66
CA ILE A 42 -0.30 -11.58 -6.55
C ILE A 42 -1.06 -11.86 -5.26
N THR A 43 -0.50 -12.69 -4.38
CA THR A 43 -1.08 -13.03 -3.09
C THR A 43 -0.25 -12.43 -1.97
N ILE A 44 -0.87 -11.67 -1.07
CA ILE A 44 -0.27 -11.14 0.16
C ILE A 44 -0.92 -11.85 1.35
N GLY A 45 -0.13 -12.47 2.21
CA GLY A 45 -0.55 -13.40 3.25
C GLY A 45 -0.66 -14.85 2.76
N ASP A 46 -0.73 -15.79 3.70
CA ASP A 46 -0.99 -17.20 3.48
C ASP A 46 -2.41 -17.60 3.91
N ASN A 47 -2.83 -18.81 3.56
CA ASN A 47 -4.20 -19.27 3.83
C ASN A 47 -4.52 -19.41 5.33
N ASP A 48 -3.49 -19.65 6.15
CA ASP A 48 -3.62 -19.84 7.59
C ASP A 48 -3.42 -18.52 8.38
N ASP A 49 -3.06 -17.43 7.69
CA ASP A 49 -2.96 -16.10 8.31
C ASP A 49 -4.34 -15.55 8.65
N PRO A 50 -4.45 -14.64 9.65
CA PRO A 50 -5.72 -14.03 10.03
C PRO A 50 -6.39 -13.25 8.90
N ALA A 51 -5.63 -12.84 7.88
CA ALA A 51 -6.13 -12.29 6.63
C ALA A 51 -5.09 -12.48 5.52
N HIS A 52 -5.58 -12.68 4.29
CA HIS A 52 -4.78 -12.58 3.08
C HIS A 52 -5.57 -11.87 1.99
N MET A 53 -4.90 -11.50 0.90
CA MET A 53 -5.54 -10.92 -0.27
C MET A 53 -4.95 -11.46 -1.57
N HIS A 54 -5.81 -11.53 -2.58
CA HIS A 54 -5.43 -11.83 -3.95
C HIS A 54 -5.67 -10.59 -4.82
N ILE A 55 -4.64 -10.19 -5.55
CA ILE A 55 -4.62 -9.02 -6.40
C ILE A 55 -4.43 -9.50 -7.85
N ASP A 56 -5.38 -9.15 -8.72
CA ASP A 56 -5.24 -9.37 -10.16
C ASP A 56 -4.31 -8.29 -10.75
N SER A 57 -3.08 -8.68 -11.03
CA SER A 57 -2.04 -7.78 -11.55
C SER A 57 -2.37 -7.22 -12.94
N GLU A 58 -3.25 -7.85 -13.71
CA GLU A 58 -3.63 -7.36 -15.04
C GLU A 58 -4.59 -6.17 -14.96
N LEU A 59 -5.30 -6.01 -13.83
CA LEU A 59 -6.29 -4.94 -13.67
C LEU A 59 -5.68 -3.64 -13.13
N ILE A 60 -4.55 -3.70 -12.43
CA ILE A 60 -3.86 -2.50 -11.92
C ILE A 60 -3.01 -1.90 -13.04
N LYS A 61 -3.30 -0.65 -13.40
CA LYS A 61 -2.62 0.07 -14.50
C LYS A 61 -1.67 1.15 -14.03
N SER A 62 -1.90 1.70 -12.84
CA SER A 62 -0.99 2.70 -12.28
C SER A 62 -0.99 2.70 -10.76
N ALA A 63 0.05 3.31 -10.19
CA ALA A 63 0.12 3.63 -8.77
C ALA A 63 0.60 5.08 -8.57
N LYS A 64 0.19 5.70 -7.46
CA LYS A 64 0.59 7.05 -7.08
C LYS A 64 0.97 7.11 -5.61
N PHE A 65 2.13 7.71 -5.34
CA PHE A 65 2.53 8.13 -3.99
C PHE A 65 1.82 9.44 -3.65
N LEU A 66 1.03 9.44 -2.59
CA LEU A 66 0.19 10.57 -2.18
C LEU A 66 0.44 10.96 -0.73
N GLN A 67 0.65 12.27 -0.53
CA GLN A 67 0.63 12.94 0.76
C GLN A 67 -0.62 13.83 0.80
N GLU A 68 -1.57 13.50 1.67
CA GLU A 68 -2.83 14.23 1.77
C GLU A 68 -2.94 14.93 3.13
N GLU A 69 -3.12 16.25 3.12
CA GLU A 69 -3.43 17.00 4.34
C GLU A 69 -4.83 16.63 4.84
N LYS A 70 -4.90 16.18 6.10
CA LYS A 70 -6.14 15.92 6.85
C LYS A 70 -6.16 16.86 8.06
N PRO A 71 -7.33 17.11 8.68
CA PRO A 71 -7.47 18.10 9.76
C PRO A 71 -6.46 17.99 10.90
N GLU A 72 -5.96 16.79 11.21
CA GLU A 72 -5.04 16.55 12.32
C GLU A 72 -3.65 16.05 11.92
N ARG A 73 -3.44 15.72 10.63
CA ARG A 73 -2.21 15.05 10.16
C ARG A 73 -2.09 15.05 8.63
N ILE A 74 -0.91 14.74 8.15
CA ILE A 74 -0.66 14.35 6.76
C ILE A 74 -0.78 12.82 6.66
N SER A 75 -1.58 12.34 5.73
CA SER A 75 -1.70 10.92 5.40
C SER A 75 -0.71 10.56 4.29
N PHE A 76 0.02 9.46 4.46
CA PHE A 76 1.00 8.96 3.51
C PHE A 76 0.48 7.64 2.92
N SER A 77 0.36 7.54 1.60
CA SER A 77 -0.16 6.33 0.96
C SER A 77 0.39 6.09 -0.43
N VAL A 78 0.37 4.84 -0.86
CA VAL A 78 0.46 4.44 -2.26
C VAL A 78 -0.92 3.96 -2.70
N GLN A 79 -1.51 4.61 -3.69
CA GLN A 79 -2.83 4.27 -4.21
C GLN A 79 -2.69 3.65 -5.60
N PHE A 80 -3.40 2.55 -5.83
CA PHE A 80 -3.36 1.77 -7.07
C PHE A 80 -4.68 1.91 -7.82
N PHE A 81 -4.57 2.11 -9.13
CA PHE A 81 -5.70 2.45 -10.00
C PHE A 81 -5.83 1.45 -11.15
N ASP A 82 -7.08 1.21 -11.54
CA ASP A 82 -7.39 0.37 -12.70
C ASP A 82 -7.33 1.14 -14.04
N GLY A 83 -7.77 0.49 -15.11
CA GLY A 83 -7.81 1.08 -16.46
C GLY A 83 -8.83 2.19 -16.65
N TYR A 84 -9.77 2.36 -15.72
CA TYR A 84 -10.74 3.45 -15.72
C TYR A 84 -10.28 4.63 -14.85
N GLY A 85 -9.17 4.47 -14.13
CA GLY A 85 -8.65 5.46 -13.19
C GLY A 85 -9.31 5.38 -11.81
N ASP A 86 -10.08 4.32 -11.54
CA ASP A 86 -10.69 4.08 -10.24
C ASP A 86 -9.68 3.47 -9.27
N ARG A 87 -9.69 3.94 -8.02
CA ARG A 87 -8.80 3.40 -6.98
C ARG A 87 -9.31 2.05 -6.49
N VAL A 88 -8.56 0.99 -6.78
CA VAL A 88 -8.92 -0.40 -6.44
C VAL A 88 -8.20 -0.94 -5.20
N LEU A 89 -7.04 -0.38 -4.86
CA LEU A 89 -6.24 -0.75 -3.69
C LEU A 89 -5.51 0.48 -3.15
N ALA A 90 -5.30 0.56 -1.83
CA ALA A 90 -4.44 1.56 -1.21
C ALA A 90 -3.59 0.94 -0.12
N ALA A 91 -2.33 1.35 -0.01
CA ALA A 91 -1.42 1.03 1.07
C ALA A 91 -1.14 2.29 1.88
N PHE A 92 -1.62 2.34 3.12
CA PHE A 92 -1.41 3.47 4.02
C PHE A 92 -0.24 3.21 4.96
N PHE A 93 0.71 4.12 4.99
CA PHE A 93 1.81 4.09 5.95
C PHE A 93 1.26 4.62 7.27
N THR A 94 1.10 3.74 8.24
CA THR A 94 0.57 4.07 9.56
C THR A 94 1.70 4.26 10.56
N LYS A 95 1.33 4.64 11.80
CA LYS A 95 2.27 5.00 12.88
C LYS A 95 3.35 6.00 12.42
N MET A 96 2.96 6.97 11.61
CA MET A 96 3.85 8.02 11.08
C MET A 96 4.21 9.08 12.11
N TYR A 97 3.52 9.10 13.25
CA TYR A 97 3.59 10.14 14.26
C TYR A 97 3.92 9.55 15.62
N ASP A 98 4.73 10.26 16.41
CA ASP A 98 5.00 9.90 17.79
C ASP A 98 3.86 10.32 18.73
N GLY A 99 4.03 10.07 20.03
CA GLY A 99 3.04 10.44 21.05
C GLY A 99 2.77 11.94 21.19
N THR A 100 3.62 12.81 20.60
CA THR A 100 3.48 14.27 20.59
C THR A 100 2.82 14.79 19.31
N LYS A 101 2.39 13.91 18.40
CA LYS A 101 1.91 14.23 17.05
C LYS A 101 2.98 14.83 16.14
N THR A 102 4.26 14.55 16.40
CA THR A 102 5.36 14.90 15.50
C THR A 102 5.64 13.75 14.53
N ILE A 103 5.90 14.04 13.25
CA ILE A 103 6.24 13.00 12.25
C ILE A 103 7.55 12.32 12.67
N ILE A 104 7.54 10.99 12.72
CA ILE A 104 8.72 10.17 12.99
C ILE A 104 9.63 10.20 11.74
N PRO A 105 10.85 10.75 11.81
CA PRO A 105 11.69 10.94 10.63
C PRO A 105 12.06 9.65 9.91
N SER A 106 12.33 8.56 10.64
CA SER A 106 12.64 7.26 10.06
C SER A 106 11.47 6.69 9.25
N ARG A 107 10.23 6.85 9.74
CA ARG A 107 9.01 6.41 9.04
C ARG A 107 8.79 7.21 7.76
N LYS A 108 8.95 8.53 7.82
CA LYS A 108 8.88 9.39 6.63
C LYS A 108 9.94 9.01 5.60
N LYS A 109 11.17 8.76 6.05
CA LYS A 109 12.27 8.34 5.19
C LYS A 109 11.97 7.03 4.44
N LEU A 110 11.37 6.03 5.08
CA LEU A 110 10.96 4.78 4.41
C LEU A 110 10.02 5.05 3.23
N TYR A 111 9.01 5.90 3.44
CA TYR A 111 8.09 6.30 2.38
C TYR A 111 8.80 7.07 1.26
N GLU A 112 9.68 8.02 1.61
CA GLU A 112 10.43 8.83 0.64
C GLU A 112 11.42 8.01 -0.17
N ASP A 113 12.08 7.03 0.45
CA ASP A 113 13.03 6.12 -0.22
C ASP A 113 12.29 5.24 -1.24
N LEU A 114 11.10 4.72 -0.90
CA LEU A 114 10.24 4.00 -1.86
C LEU A 114 9.77 4.91 -3.00
N ASN A 115 9.35 6.13 -2.68
CA ASN A 115 8.92 7.10 -3.68
C ASN A 115 10.07 7.47 -4.64
N GLN A 116 11.28 7.60 -4.12
CA GLN A 116 12.48 7.85 -4.92
C GLN A 116 12.82 6.65 -5.82
N LYS A 117 12.70 5.42 -5.29
CA LYS A 117 12.98 4.19 -6.04
C LYS A 117 12.04 4.02 -7.24
N TYR A 118 10.75 4.29 -7.07
CA TYR A 118 9.72 4.00 -8.08
C TYR A 118 9.19 5.21 -8.84
N SER A 119 9.53 6.43 -8.42
CA SER A 119 8.88 7.70 -8.83
C SER A 119 7.46 7.87 -8.29
N SER A 120 7.01 9.13 -8.18
CA SER A 120 5.70 9.46 -7.58
C SER A 120 4.49 8.92 -8.34
N ILE A 121 4.63 8.67 -9.65
CA ILE A 121 3.59 8.12 -10.51
C ILE A 121 4.22 6.98 -11.30
N ILE A 122 3.59 5.82 -11.20
CA ILE A 122 4.03 4.59 -11.85
C ILE A 122 2.93 4.12 -12.81
N ASN A 123 3.29 3.79 -14.04
CA ASN A 123 2.42 3.12 -15.01
C ASN A 123 2.96 1.70 -15.24
N PHE A 124 2.08 0.70 -15.23
CA PHE A 124 2.44 -0.72 -15.34
C PHE A 124 2.14 -1.29 -16.73
#